data_AF-A0A7S0J4D7-F1
#
_entry.id   AF-A0A7S0J4D7-F1
#
_cell.length_a   1.000
_cell.length_b   1.000
_cell.length_c   1.000
_cell.angle_alpha   90.00
_cell.angle_beta   90.00
_cell.angle_gamma   90.00
#
_symmetry.space_group_name_H-M   'P 1'
#
loop_
_entity.id
_entity.type
_entity.pdbx_description
1 polymer ?
#
loop_
_entity_poly.entity_id
_entity_poly.type
_entity_poly.pdbx_seq_one_letter_code
_entity_poly.pdbx_strand_id
1 'polypeptide(L)'
;MVQFEAVARSDGLQYVSPAVHGFNRSIALGKEKALQDILRLLTLWFKYGDIPEVGSAVSQGISTIAIDLWLLVTPQLIARIHAASLPVRTLVNKLLSRVANEHPQGLIYPLTVAAKSALLPRKAAAERVLADLRKRRDTLVEQAALVSHELIRTSILWHEMWHTALEDASRLYFSTHDIEGMLNTLEPLHAKMAEGAETAREASFLQAFGAELQQAHDHCNSFKKTNELTELRAAWEVYTHAFRRIAKQISKMGTLELQHVSPKLLDARELELAVPGTYHVGAAVVCITAFAGAMTVITSKQRPRKLTIRGSDGADHLFLLKGHEDLRQDERV
;
A
#
# COMPACT_ATOMS: atom_id res chain seq x y z
N MET A 1 -24.52 40.28 19.86
CA MET A 1 -24.83 39.18 18.92
C MET A 1 -23.93 39.37 17.72
N VAL A 2 -22.78 38.68 17.66
CA VAL A 2 -21.81 38.85 16.58
C VAL A 2 -22.38 38.15 15.35
N GLN A 3 -22.83 38.93 14.36
CA GLN A 3 -23.23 38.40 13.07
C GLN A 3 -21.96 38.02 12.30
N PHE A 4 -21.77 36.72 12.09
CA PHE A 4 -20.77 36.23 11.15
C PHE A 4 -21.34 36.42 9.74
N GLU A 5 -21.00 37.53 9.09
CA GLU A 5 -21.19 37.67 7.65
C GLU A 5 -20.27 36.65 6.96
N ALA A 6 -20.88 35.77 6.17
CA ALA A 6 -20.13 34.86 5.32
C ALA A 6 -19.38 35.69 4.28
N VAL A 7 -18.06 35.83 4.47
CA VAL A 7 -17.18 36.57 3.56
C VAL A 7 -17.34 36.00 2.14
N ALA A 8 -17.62 36.88 1.17
CA ALA A 8 -17.68 36.50 -0.24
C ALA A 8 -16.36 35.83 -0.65
N ARG A 9 -16.41 34.83 -1.54
CA ARG A 9 -15.23 34.00 -1.92
C ARG A 9 -14.01 34.82 -2.37
N SER A 10 -14.20 36.03 -2.91
CA SER A 10 -13.14 36.95 -3.31
C SER A 10 -12.47 37.65 -2.12
N ASP A 11 -13.24 38.05 -1.11
CA ASP A 11 -12.77 38.87 0.03
C ASP A 11 -12.10 38.02 1.12
N GLY A 12 -12.28 36.69 1.07
CA GLY A 12 -11.68 35.74 2.00
C GLY A 12 -10.19 35.48 1.76
N LEU A 13 -9.71 35.70 0.53
CA LEU A 13 -8.35 35.31 0.12
C LEU A 13 -7.26 36.11 0.84
N GLN A 14 -7.52 37.38 1.15
CA GLN A 14 -6.60 38.25 1.89
C GLN A 14 -6.30 37.73 3.31
N TYR A 15 -7.20 36.95 3.90
CA TYR A 15 -7.04 36.41 5.25
C TYR A 15 -6.31 35.06 5.29
N VAL A 16 -6.16 34.40 4.14
CA VAL A 16 -5.55 33.06 4.08
C VAL A 16 -4.07 33.10 4.44
N SER A 17 -3.31 34.05 3.88
CA SER A 17 -1.88 34.18 4.16
C SER A 17 -1.61 34.51 5.65
N PRO A 18 -2.27 35.52 6.26
CA PRO A 18 -2.18 35.76 7.70
C PRO A 18 -2.54 34.54 8.56
N ALA A 19 -3.57 33.78 8.19
CA ALA A 19 -3.95 32.56 8.91
C ALA A 19 -2.85 31.50 8.86
N VAL A 20 -2.21 31.29 7.69
CA VAL A 20 -1.08 30.38 7.53
C VAL A 20 0.10 30.80 8.40
N HIS A 21 0.45 32.09 8.42
CA HIS A 21 1.50 32.60 9.32
C HIS A 21 1.16 32.40 10.80
N GLY A 22 -0.10 32.63 11.18
CA GLY A 22 -0.60 32.38 12.53
C GLY A 22 -0.45 30.92 12.94
N PHE A 23 -0.90 29.98 12.09
CA PHE A 23 -0.74 28.55 12.35
C PHE A 23 0.74 28.14 12.41
N ASN A 24 1.59 28.62 11.51
CA ASN A 24 3.03 28.35 11.56
C ASN A 24 3.63 28.75 12.91
N ARG A 25 3.27 29.93 13.43
CA ARG A 25 3.77 30.40 14.73
C ARG A 25 3.16 29.60 15.88
N SER A 26 1.87 29.28 15.83
CA SER A 26 1.19 28.46 16.84
C SER A 26 1.85 27.09 16.97
N ILE A 27 2.08 26.40 15.85
CA ILE A 27 2.69 25.07 15.81
C ILE A 27 4.15 25.12 16.28
N ALA A 28 4.91 26.14 15.88
CA ALA A 28 6.30 26.28 16.29
C ALA A 28 6.46 26.53 17.81
N LEU A 29 5.45 27.09 18.47
CA LEU A 29 5.48 27.41 19.90
C LEU A 29 4.73 26.39 20.78
N GLY A 30 3.70 25.73 20.25
CA GLY A 30 2.75 24.92 21.01
C GLY A 30 3.01 23.42 20.87
N LYS A 31 3.08 22.70 22.00
CA LYS A 31 3.24 21.22 22.03
C LYS A 31 1.91 20.46 22.08
N GLU A 32 0.90 20.96 22.79
CA GLU A 32 -0.32 20.17 23.09
C GLU A 32 -1.42 20.20 22.00
N LYS A 33 -1.51 21.26 21.20
CA LYS A 33 -2.50 21.40 20.10
C LYS A 33 -1.88 21.31 18.69
N ALA A 34 -0.63 20.88 18.60
CA ALA A 34 0.15 20.90 17.35
C ALA A 34 -0.54 20.12 16.21
N LEU A 35 -1.17 18.96 16.52
CA LEU A 35 -1.86 18.15 15.51
C LEU A 35 -3.08 18.86 14.91
N GLN A 36 -3.89 19.52 15.72
CA GLN A 36 -5.05 20.24 15.22
C GLN A 36 -4.61 21.40 14.32
N ASP A 37 -3.63 22.17 14.76
CA ASP A 37 -3.16 23.34 14.04
C ASP A 37 -2.45 22.96 12.74
N ILE A 38 -1.65 21.89 12.73
CA ILE A 38 -0.98 21.41 11.51
C ILE A 38 -2.00 20.86 10.50
N LEU A 39 -3.08 20.20 10.94
CA LEU A 39 -4.15 19.78 10.04
C LEU A 39 -4.92 20.98 9.44
N ARG A 40 -5.12 22.05 10.20
CA ARG A 40 -5.68 23.32 9.68
C ARG A 40 -4.74 23.98 8.68
N LEU A 41 -3.43 24.02 8.98
CA LEU A 41 -2.40 24.48 8.06
C LEU A 41 -2.41 23.69 6.74
N LEU A 42 -2.44 22.35 6.80
CA LEU A 42 -2.53 21.50 5.62
C LEU A 42 -3.80 21.76 4.81
N THR A 43 -4.92 22.00 5.48
CA THR A 43 -6.20 22.34 4.82
C THR A 43 -6.08 23.63 4.01
N LEU A 44 -5.52 24.69 4.61
CA LEU A 44 -5.29 25.96 3.93
C LEU A 44 -4.29 25.81 2.79
N TRP A 45 -3.17 25.14 3.04
CA TRP A 45 -2.13 24.92 2.05
C TRP A 45 -2.64 24.13 0.84
N PHE A 46 -3.32 23.00 1.04
CA PHE A 46 -3.78 22.17 -0.07
C PHE A 46 -4.97 22.77 -0.83
N LYS A 47 -5.66 23.76 -0.26
CA LYS A 47 -6.77 24.46 -0.92
C LYS A 47 -6.32 25.74 -1.63
N TYR A 48 -5.35 26.45 -1.07
CA TYR A 48 -4.95 27.79 -1.52
C TYR A 48 -3.45 27.90 -1.88
N GLY A 49 -2.73 26.79 -1.95
CA GLY A 49 -1.28 26.77 -2.17
C GLY A 49 -0.82 27.17 -3.57
N ASP A 50 -1.75 27.41 -4.50
CA ASP A 50 -1.46 28.04 -5.79
C ASP A 50 -1.20 29.55 -5.65
N ILE A 51 -1.61 30.16 -4.53
CA ILE A 51 -1.36 31.57 -4.22
C ILE A 51 0.11 31.71 -3.78
N PRO A 52 0.94 32.55 -4.43
CA PRO A 52 2.37 32.67 -4.13
C PRO A 52 2.66 33.04 -2.68
N GLU A 53 1.87 33.95 -2.09
CA GLU A 53 2.01 34.38 -0.70
C GLU A 53 1.80 33.21 0.27
N VAL A 54 0.80 32.35 -0.01
CA VAL A 54 0.54 31.14 0.78
C VAL A 54 1.68 30.14 0.62
N GLY A 55 2.18 29.92 -0.61
CA GLY A 55 3.32 29.05 -0.86
C GLY A 55 4.59 29.50 -0.12
N SER A 56 4.86 30.81 -0.11
CA SER A 56 5.98 31.39 0.63
C SER A 56 5.83 31.21 2.14
N ALA A 57 4.64 31.49 2.68
CA ALA A 57 4.33 31.31 4.10
C ALA A 57 4.47 29.84 4.53
N VAL A 58 3.99 28.89 3.73
CA VAL A 58 4.16 27.44 3.98
C VAL A 58 5.62 27.03 3.91
N SER A 59 6.39 27.52 2.93
CA SER A 59 7.83 27.24 2.81
C SER A 59 8.61 27.72 4.04
N GLN A 60 8.25 28.88 4.57
CA GLN A 60 8.79 29.38 5.84
C GLN A 60 8.40 28.44 7.00
N GLY A 61 7.13 28.07 7.11
CA GLY A 61 6.63 27.14 8.13
C GLY A 61 7.34 25.78 8.11
N ILE A 62 7.54 25.20 6.93
CA ILE A 62 8.32 23.98 6.72
C ILE A 62 9.74 24.13 7.30
N SER A 63 10.33 25.31 7.21
CA SER A 63 11.70 25.57 7.69
C SER A 63 11.77 25.83 9.20
N THR A 64 10.71 26.35 9.83
CA THR A 64 10.71 26.75 11.24
C THR A 64 10.04 25.75 12.18
N ILE A 65 9.04 24.99 11.71
CA ILE A 65 8.36 23.97 12.50
C ILE A 65 9.30 22.76 12.68
N ALA A 66 9.35 22.23 13.91
CA ALA A 66 10.12 21.03 14.22
C ALA A 66 9.74 19.86 13.31
N ILE A 67 10.76 19.16 12.79
CA ILE A 67 10.57 18.13 11.76
C ILE A 67 9.68 16.97 12.27
N ASP A 68 9.82 16.63 13.55
CA ASP A 68 9.05 15.63 14.29
C ASP A 68 7.53 15.82 14.17
N LEU A 69 7.04 17.06 14.13
CA LEU A 69 5.60 17.35 14.10
C LEU A 69 4.98 17.01 12.74
N TRP A 70 5.77 17.04 11.67
CA TRP A 70 5.29 16.66 10.34
C TRP A 70 5.06 15.15 10.21
N LEU A 71 5.69 14.33 11.06
CA LEU A 71 5.44 12.89 11.08
C LEU A 71 3.97 12.56 11.34
N LEU A 72 3.33 13.32 12.24
CA LEU A 72 1.93 13.13 12.65
C LEU A 72 0.95 13.25 11.48
N VAL A 73 1.36 13.93 10.40
CA VAL A 73 0.53 14.17 9.22
C VAL A 73 1.10 13.56 7.94
N THR A 74 2.02 12.61 8.08
CA THR A 74 2.60 11.86 6.95
C THR A 74 1.52 11.24 6.05
N PRO A 75 0.43 10.63 6.56
CA PRO A 75 -0.63 10.08 5.69
C PRO A 75 -1.27 11.15 4.78
N GLN A 76 -1.50 12.36 5.29
CA GLN A 76 -2.09 13.48 4.55
C GLN A 76 -1.09 14.06 3.52
N LEU A 77 0.19 14.16 3.88
CA LEU A 77 1.26 14.59 2.96
C LEU A 77 1.43 13.60 1.81
N ILE A 78 1.50 12.30 2.11
CA ILE A 78 1.65 11.25 1.10
C ILE A 78 0.41 11.17 0.21
N ALA A 79 -0.80 11.39 0.73
CA ALA A 79 -2.00 11.49 -0.10
C ALA A 79 -1.87 12.57 -1.19
N ARG A 80 -1.12 13.66 -0.93
CA ARG A 80 -0.88 14.78 -1.84
C ARG A 80 0.48 14.77 -2.54
N ILE A 81 1.25 13.69 -2.45
CA ILE A 81 2.59 13.57 -3.08
C ILE A 81 2.60 13.84 -4.61
N HIS A 82 1.45 13.62 -5.25
CA HIS A 82 1.20 13.79 -6.69
C HIS A 82 0.14 14.87 -6.97
N ALA A 83 0.00 15.87 -6.09
CA ALA A 83 -0.94 16.98 -6.28
C ALA A 83 -0.79 17.64 -7.66
N ALA A 84 -1.89 18.05 -8.29
CA ALA A 84 -1.87 18.67 -9.62
C ALA A 84 -1.12 20.01 -9.65
N SER A 85 -1.32 20.84 -8.62
CA SER A 85 -0.60 22.09 -8.39
C SER A 85 0.91 21.83 -8.28
N LEU A 86 1.70 22.41 -9.19
CA LEU A 86 3.15 22.30 -9.19
C LEU A 86 3.78 22.97 -7.94
N PRO A 87 3.36 24.18 -7.51
CA PRO A 87 3.87 24.78 -6.26
C PRO A 87 3.64 23.88 -5.04
N VAL A 88 2.42 23.36 -4.87
CA VAL A 88 2.08 22.46 -3.75
C VAL A 88 2.90 21.17 -3.83
N ARG A 89 2.93 20.52 -5.00
CA ARG A 89 3.68 19.27 -5.21
C ARG A 89 5.16 19.43 -4.90
N THR A 90 5.77 20.54 -5.31
CA THR A 90 7.19 20.82 -5.05
C THR A 90 7.47 20.93 -3.56
N LEU A 91 6.65 21.68 -2.82
CA LEU A 91 6.78 21.83 -1.37
C LEU A 91 6.50 20.53 -0.61
N VAL A 92 5.52 19.72 -1.03
CA VAL A 92 5.24 18.39 -0.45
C VAL A 92 6.44 17.47 -0.61
N ASN A 93 7.00 17.35 -1.83
CA ASN A 93 8.16 16.50 -2.06
C ASN A 93 9.38 16.97 -1.27
N LYS A 94 9.63 18.29 -1.20
CA LYS A 94 10.71 18.86 -0.38
C LYS A 94 10.54 18.51 1.10
N LEU A 95 9.33 18.63 1.63
CA LEU A 95 9.04 18.30 3.03
C LEU A 95 9.22 16.80 3.28
N LEU A 96 8.63 15.93 2.45
CA LEU A 96 8.76 14.48 2.59
C LEU A 96 10.22 14.01 2.51
N SER A 97 11.04 14.57 1.62
CA SER A 97 12.48 14.29 1.59
C SER A 97 13.17 14.71 2.88
N ARG A 98 12.82 15.85 3.48
CA ARG A 98 13.38 16.27 4.78
C ARG A 98 12.96 15.32 5.91
N VAL A 99 11.67 14.98 6.00
CA VAL A 99 11.17 14.06 7.02
C VAL A 99 11.78 12.67 6.83
N ALA A 100 11.93 12.19 5.59
CA ALA A 100 12.54 10.88 5.32
C ALA A 100 14.01 10.83 5.73
N ASN A 101 14.74 11.94 5.58
CA ASN A 101 16.13 12.02 5.99
C ASN A 101 16.31 12.01 7.52
N GLU A 102 15.44 12.71 8.26
CA GLU A 102 15.50 12.79 9.73
C GLU A 102 14.83 11.59 10.42
N HIS A 103 13.72 11.10 9.87
CA HIS A 103 12.88 10.04 10.43
C HIS A 103 12.59 8.93 9.41
N PRO A 104 13.63 8.22 8.94
CA PRO A 104 13.47 7.25 7.86
C PRO A 104 12.50 6.11 8.23
N GLN A 105 12.53 5.64 9.49
CA GLN A 105 11.64 4.59 9.98
C GLN A 105 10.15 4.98 9.94
N GLY A 106 9.83 6.26 10.18
CA GLY A 106 8.46 6.75 10.16
C GLY A 106 7.88 6.84 8.74
N LEU A 107 8.73 6.96 7.72
CA LEU A 107 8.29 7.16 6.33
C LEU A 107 8.47 5.92 5.45
N ILE A 108 9.31 4.97 5.85
CA ILE A 108 9.68 3.87 4.96
C ILE A 108 8.48 3.01 4.56
N TYR A 109 7.59 2.66 5.49
CA TYR A 109 6.39 1.87 5.17
C TYR A 109 5.40 2.66 4.30
N PRO A 110 4.96 3.89 4.66
CA PRO A 110 4.05 4.66 3.82
C PRO A 110 4.59 4.95 2.42
N LEU A 111 5.89 5.23 2.27
CA LEU A 111 6.51 5.45 0.96
C LEU A 111 6.60 4.17 0.13
N THR A 112 6.95 3.04 0.74
CA THR A 112 7.00 1.75 0.05
C THR A 112 5.62 1.34 -0.47
N VAL A 113 4.56 1.58 0.30
CA VAL A 113 3.17 1.39 -0.15
C VAL A 113 2.83 2.35 -1.30
N ALA A 114 3.20 3.63 -1.19
CA ALA A 114 2.94 4.61 -2.25
C ALA A 114 3.68 4.29 -3.56
N ALA A 115 4.86 3.68 -3.50
CA ALA A 115 5.65 3.25 -4.66
C ALA A 115 5.02 2.06 -5.42
N LYS A 116 4.09 1.32 -4.80
CA LYS A 116 3.33 0.23 -5.45
C LYS A 116 1.99 0.70 -6.04
N SER A 117 1.74 2.00 -6.07
CA SER A 117 0.51 2.58 -6.60
C SER A 117 0.31 2.30 -8.09
N ALA A 118 -0.92 1.95 -8.49
CA ALA A 118 -1.33 1.89 -9.89
C ALA A 118 -1.31 3.26 -10.59
N LEU A 119 -1.52 4.35 -9.84
CA LEU A 119 -1.38 5.72 -10.36
C LEU A 119 0.11 6.04 -10.57
N LEU A 120 0.55 6.12 -11.82
CA LEU A 120 1.95 6.36 -12.20
C LEU A 120 2.55 7.64 -11.59
N PRO A 121 1.88 8.80 -11.57
CA PRO A 121 2.45 10.01 -10.97
C PRO A 121 2.72 9.85 -9.46
N ARG A 122 1.85 9.11 -8.76
CA ARG A 122 1.99 8.80 -7.34
C ARG A 122 3.17 7.86 -7.10
N LYS A 123 3.26 6.78 -7.88
CA LYS A 123 4.37 5.83 -7.87
C LYS A 123 5.71 6.55 -8.10
N ALA A 124 5.81 7.29 -9.20
CA ALA A 124 7.04 8.00 -9.56
C ALA A 124 7.47 9.03 -8.51
N ALA A 125 6.52 9.72 -7.86
CA ALA A 125 6.86 10.66 -6.79
C ALA A 125 7.38 9.95 -5.53
N ALA A 126 6.75 8.84 -5.13
CA ALA A 126 7.22 8.03 -4.00
C ALA A 126 8.59 7.40 -4.27
N GLU A 127 8.81 6.87 -5.47
CA GLU A 127 10.09 6.30 -5.91
C GLU A 127 11.21 7.34 -5.89
N ARG A 128 10.94 8.61 -6.24
CA ARG A 128 11.93 9.69 -6.13
C ARG A 128 12.35 9.95 -4.69
N VAL A 129 11.40 9.99 -3.75
CA VAL A 129 11.72 10.19 -2.32
C VAL A 129 12.49 8.99 -1.77
N LEU A 130 12.11 7.76 -2.13
CA LEU A 130 12.84 6.54 -1.76
C LEU A 130 14.25 6.51 -2.38
N ALA A 131 14.42 6.95 -3.62
CA ALA A 131 15.72 7.03 -4.27
C ALA A 131 16.65 8.06 -3.58
N ASP A 132 16.10 9.17 -3.07
CA ASP A 132 16.88 10.11 -2.28
C ASP A 132 17.28 9.53 -0.92
N LEU A 133 16.34 8.86 -0.24
CA LEU A 133 16.61 8.16 1.02
C LEU A 133 17.66 7.05 0.85
N ARG A 134 17.60 6.30 -0.25
CA ARG A 134 18.54 5.22 -0.60
C ARG A 134 19.99 5.70 -0.61
N LYS A 135 20.26 6.96 -0.99
CA LYS A 135 21.64 7.53 -0.98
C LYS A 135 22.29 7.50 0.41
N ARG A 136 21.50 7.51 1.49
CA ARG A 136 21.99 7.54 2.88
C ARG A 136 21.63 6.28 3.68
N ARG A 137 20.56 5.60 3.29
CA ARG A 137 19.94 4.48 4.02
C ARG A 137 19.58 3.35 3.06
N ASP A 138 20.55 2.95 2.24
CA ASP A 138 20.36 1.93 1.20
C ASP A 138 19.80 0.62 1.78
N THR A 139 20.47 0.08 2.79
CA THR A 139 20.10 -1.16 3.48
C THR A 139 18.67 -1.12 4.02
N LEU A 140 18.27 -0.03 4.69
CA LEU A 140 16.91 0.13 5.21
C LEU A 140 15.86 0.14 4.08
N VAL A 141 16.15 0.79 2.95
CA VAL A 141 15.23 0.86 1.81
C VAL A 141 15.08 -0.52 1.16
N GLU A 142 16.18 -1.25 0.97
CA GLU A 142 16.15 -2.61 0.41
C GLU A 142 15.42 -3.59 1.34
N GLN A 143 15.69 -3.53 2.64
CA GLN A 143 14.99 -4.36 3.63
C GLN A 143 13.49 -4.10 3.65
N ALA A 144 13.07 -2.83 3.60
CA ALA A 144 11.66 -2.47 3.56
C ALA A 144 10.98 -2.91 2.26
N ALA A 145 11.67 -2.80 1.12
CA ALA A 145 11.16 -3.27 -0.16
C ALA A 145 10.95 -4.80 -0.14
N LEU A 146 11.94 -5.56 0.35
CA LEU A 146 11.85 -7.01 0.52
C LEU A 146 10.69 -7.40 1.44
N VAL A 147 10.66 -6.84 2.65
CA VAL A 147 9.63 -7.15 3.65
C VAL A 147 8.24 -6.81 3.11
N SER A 148 8.07 -5.63 2.51
CA SER A 148 6.80 -5.24 1.92
C SER A 148 6.38 -6.16 0.76
N HIS A 149 7.30 -6.55 -0.12
CA HIS A 149 7.00 -7.44 -1.25
C HIS A 149 6.52 -8.80 -0.79
N GLU A 150 7.24 -9.39 0.16
CA GLU A 150 6.96 -10.74 0.63
C GLU A 150 5.75 -10.79 1.59
N LEU A 151 5.50 -9.75 2.38
CA LEU A 151 4.24 -9.63 3.13
C LEU A 151 3.04 -9.54 2.19
N ILE A 152 3.14 -8.83 1.07
CA ILE A 152 2.07 -8.82 0.06
C ILE A 152 1.89 -10.21 -0.55
N ARG A 153 2.98 -10.88 -0.97
CA ARG A 153 2.92 -12.24 -1.53
C ARG A 153 2.25 -13.24 -0.58
N THR A 154 2.55 -13.16 0.71
CA THR A 154 2.01 -14.09 1.74
C THR A 154 0.60 -13.71 2.21
N SER A 155 0.13 -12.49 1.91
CA SER A 155 -1.20 -12.00 2.28
C SER A 155 -2.33 -12.59 1.43
N ILE A 156 -2.06 -12.91 0.16
CA ILE A 156 -3.00 -13.56 -0.76
C ILE A 156 -2.21 -14.56 -1.61
N LEU A 157 -2.49 -15.85 -1.44
CA LEU A 157 -1.85 -16.90 -2.22
C LEU A 157 -2.47 -17.01 -3.62
N TRP A 158 -1.75 -17.58 -4.58
CA TRP A 158 -2.28 -17.80 -5.94
C TRP A 158 -3.60 -18.58 -5.95
N HIS A 159 -3.77 -19.55 -5.04
CA HIS A 159 -5.03 -20.28 -4.89
C HIS A 159 -6.20 -19.33 -4.62
N GLU A 160 -6.01 -18.37 -3.72
CA GLU A 160 -7.04 -17.39 -3.35
C GLU A 160 -7.27 -16.38 -4.47
N MET A 161 -6.20 -15.91 -5.12
CA MET A 161 -6.30 -15.04 -6.30
C MET A 161 -7.14 -15.68 -7.40
N TRP A 162 -6.83 -16.93 -7.76
CA TRP A 162 -7.57 -17.69 -8.76
C TRP A 162 -9.01 -17.98 -8.33
N HIS A 163 -9.23 -18.35 -7.07
CA HIS A 163 -10.60 -18.60 -6.59
C HIS A 163 -11.48 -17.35 -6.71
N THR A 164 -11.02 -16.20 -6.21
CA THR A 164 -11.76 -14.94 -6.30
C THR A 164 -11.97 -14.51 -7.75
N ALA A 165 -10.92 -14.56 -8.58
CA ALA A 165 -11.04 -14.13 -9.97
C ALA A 165 -11.97 -15.03 -10.79
N LEU A 166 -11.98 -16.35 -10.56
CA LEU A 166 -12.90 -17.28 -11.22
C LEU A 166 -14.35 -17.06 -10.78
N GLU A 167 -14.58 -16.75 -9.51
CA GLU A 167 -15.90 -16.37 -9.00
C GLU A 167 -16.40 -15.07 -9.64
N ASP A 168 -15.54 -14.06 -9.75
CA ASP A 168 -15.86 -12.77 -10.38
C ASP A 168 -16.10 -12.91 -11.89
N ALA A 169 -15.20 -13.61 -12.60
CA ALA A 169 -15.34 -13.92 -14.01
C ALA A 169 -16.61 -14.74 -14.31
N SER A 170 -17.00 -15.65 -13.41
CA SER A 170 -18.22 -16.46 -13.56
C SER A 170 -19.46 -15.57 -13.53
N ARG A 171 -19.53 -14.63 -12.57
CA ARG A 171 -20.60 -13.63 -12.50
C ARG A 171 -20.64 -12.76 -13.75
N LEU A 172 -19.50 -12.28 -14.25
CA LEU A 172 -19.44 -11.47 -15.46
C LEU A 172 -19.96 -12.23 -16.69
N TYR A 173 -19.55 -13.48 -16.86
CA TYR A 173 -19.95 -14.28 -18.01
C TYR A 173 -21.40 -14.76 -17.95
N PHE A 174 -21.81 -15.40 -16.84
CA PHE A 174 -23.12 -16.05 -16.75
C PHE A 174 -24.26 -15.11 -16.35
N SER A 175 -23.99 -14.08 -15.55
CA SER A 175 -25.03 -13.15 -15.09
C SER A 175 -25.14 -11.93 -15.98
N THR A 176 -24.03 -11.24 -16.24
CA THR A 176 -24.04 -9.98 -17.00
C THR A 176 -23.75 -10.15 -18.49
N HIS A 177 -23.39 -11.36 -18.94
CA HIS A 177 -23.02 -11.65 -20.33
C HIS A 177 -21.86 -10.78 -20.85
N ASP A 178 -20.98 -10.36 -19.95
CA ASP A 178 -19.81 -9.53 -20.22
C ASP A 178 -18.58 -10.41 -20.42
N ILE A 179 -18.34 -10.80 -21.67
CA ILE A 179 -17.21 -11.64 -22.05
C ILE A 179 -15.88 -10.86 -21.93
N GLU A 180 -15.87 -9.59 -22.30
CA GLU A 180 -14.66 -8.77 -22.27
C GLU A 180 -14.20 -8.55 -20.83
N GLY A 181 -15.12 -8.17 -19.93
CA GLY A 181 -14.85 -8.05 -18.51
C GLY A 181 -14.36 -9.35 -17.89
N MET A 182 -14.94 -10.49 -18.28
CA MET A 182 -14.48 -11.82 -17.86
C MET A 182 -13.03 -12.09 -18.27
N LEU A 183 -12.68 -11.86 -19.54
CA LEU A 183 -11.33 -12.07 -20.05
C LEU A 183 -10.33 -11.14 -19.34
N ASN A 184 -10.68 -9.86 -19.20
CA ASN A 184 -9.86 -8.86 -18.51
C ASN A 184 -9.63 -9.19 -17.03
N THR A 185 -10.54 -9.95 -16.40
CA THR A 185 -10.39 -10.42 -15.01
C THR A 185 -9.37 -11.55 -14.89
N LEU A 186 -9.32 -12.48 -15.87
CA LEU A 186 -8.49 -13.68 -15.80
C LEU A 186 -7.09 -13.50 -16.42
N GLU A 187 -6.96 -12.67 -17.44
CA GLU A 187 -5.72 -12.47 -18.19
C GLU A 187 -4.52 -12.04 -17.34
N PRO A 188 -4.65 -11.13 -16.35
CA PRO A 188 -3.55 -10.78 -15.45
C PRO A 188 -3.03 -11.97 -14.62
N LEU A 189 -3.90 -12.92 -14.26
CA LEU A 189 -3.48 -14.11 -13.50
C LEU A 189 -2.74 -15.12 -14.37
N HIS A 190 -3.15 -15.28 -15.63
CA HIS A 190 -2.41 -16.07 -16.60
C HIS A 190 -1.03 -15.48 -16.87
N ALA A 191 -0.95 -14.16 -17.07
CA ALA A 191 0.32 -13.46 -17.23
C ALA A 191 1.23 -13.68 -16.01
N LYS A 192 0.69 -13.56 -14.80
CA LYS A 192 1.42 -13.83 -13.56
C LYS A 192 1.94 -15.26 -13.46
N MET A 193 1.15 -16.27 -13.87
CA MET A 193 1.62 -17.66 -13.86
C MET A 193 2.73 -17.90 -14.89
N ALA A 194 2.68 -17.21 -16.04
CA ALA A 194 3.69 -17.33 -17.09
C ALA A 194 5.07 -16.76 -16.68
N GLU A 195 5.12 -15.84 -15.70
CA GLU A 195 6.36 -15.36 -15.08
C GLU A 195 7.10 -16.47 -14.30
N GLY A 196 6.40 -17.54 -13.93
CA GLY A 196 6.94 -18.67 -13.19
C GLY A 196 6.78 -18.57 -11.68
N ALA A 197 7.12 -19.65 -10.98
CA ALA A 197 7.06 -19.72 -9.53
C ALA A 197 8.35 -19.20 -8.89
N GLU A 198 8.23 -18.36 -7.86
CA GLU A 198 9.35 -17.91 -7.05
C GLU A 198 9.46 -18.67 -5.71
N THR A 199 8.37 -19.33 -5.29
CA THR A 199 8.30 -20.07 -4.02
C THR A 199 7.85 -21.50 -4.23
N ALA A 200 8.17 -22.38 -3.26
CA ALA A 200 7.73 -23.78 -3.30
C ALA A 200 6.20 -23.90 -3.34
N ARG A 201 5.47 -22.98 -2.70
CA ARG A 201 4.00 -22.95 -2.73
C ARG A 201 3.46 -22.61 -4.12
N GLU A 202 4.08 -21.67 -4.82
CA GLU A 202 3.71 -21.30 -6.19
C GLU A 202 4.08 -22.44 -7.17
N ALA A 203 5.23 -23.07 -6.99
CA ALA A 203 5.65 -24.22 -7.80
C ALA A 203 4.67 -25.40 -7.65
N SER A 204 4.24 -25.69 -6.43
CA SER A 204 3.21 -26.69 -6.15
C SER A 204 1.86 -26.34 -6.79
N PHE A 205 1.48 -25.06 -6.84
CA PHE A 205 0.28 -24.62 -7.55
C PHE A 205 0.40 -24.87 -9.06
N LEU A 206 1.51 -24.46 -9.69
CA LEU A 206 1.76 -24.70 -11.11
C LEU A 206 1.74 -26.20 -11.45
N GLN A 207 2.36 -27.03 -10.61
CA GLN A 207 2.34 -28.47 -10.80
C GLN A 207 0.92 -29.06 -10.74
N ALA A 208 0.06 -28.53 -9.88
CA ALA A 208 -1.28 -29.08 -9.66
C ALA A 208 -2.36 -28.55 -10.62
N PHE A 209 -2.21 -27.31 -11.10
CA PHE A 209 -3.24 -26.56 -11.86
C PHE A 209 -2.71 -25.90 -13.14
N GLY A 210 -1.39 -25.81 -13.34
CA GLY A 210 -0.79 -25.02 -14.42
C GLY A 210 -1.22 -25.46 -15.82
N ALA A 211 -1.12 -26.77 -16.12
CA ALA A 211 -1.52 -27.31 -17.42
C ALA A 211 -3.02 -27.11 -17.69
N GLU A 212 -3.85 -27.30 -16.67
CA GLU A 212 -5.31 -27.16 -16.76
C GLU A 212 -5.70 -25.70 -17.01
N LEU A 213 -5.14 -24.76 -16.25
CA LEU A 213 -5.42 -23.33 -16.45
C LEU A 213 -4.87 -22.83 -17.80
N GLN A 214 -3.72 -23.32 -18.24
CA GLN A 214 -3.19 -22.97 -19.56
C GLN A 214 -4.09 -23.48 -20.69
N GLN A 215 -4.63 -24.70 -20.59
CA GLN A 215 -5.61 -25.21 -21.55
C GLN A 215 -6.84 -24.31 -21.65
N ALA A 216 -7.39 -23.87 -20.51
CA ALA A 216 -8.52 -22.93 -20.49
C ALA A 216 -8.14 -21.58 -21.13
N HIS A 217 -6.91 -21.10 -20.90
CA HIS A 217 -6.40 -19.88 -21.51
C HIS A 217 -6.29 -19.99 -23.03
N ASP A 218 -5.81 -21.14 -23.53
CA ASP A 218 -5.66 -21.37 -24.97
C ASP A 218 -7.02 -21.32 -25.67
N HIS A 219 -8.07 -21.90 -25.08
CA HIS A 219 -9.45 -21.75 -25.55
C HIS A 219 -9.92 -20.29 -25.55
N CYS A 220 -9.63 -19.52 -24.49
CA CYS A 220 -9.92 -18.08 -24.48
C CYS A 220 -9.20 -17.33 -25.61
N ASN A 221 -7.94 -17.69 -25.90
CA ASN A 221 -7.16 -17.08 -26.99
C ASN A 221 -7.66 -17.50 -28.38
N SER A 222 -8.11 -18.73 -28.54
CA SER A 222 -8.80 -19.19 -29.75
C SER A 222 -10.09 -18.41 -29.97
N PHE A 223 -10.91 -18.24 -28.94
CA PHE A 223 -12.11 -17.38 -29.00
C PHE A 223 -11.78 -15.95 -29.43
N LYS A 224 -10.73 -15.32 -28.87
CA LYS A 224 -10.30 -13.97 -29.29
C LYS A 224 -9.98 -13.88 -30.79
N LYS A 225 -9.60 -14.99 -31.44
CA LYS A 225 -9.28 -15.05 -32.88
C LYS A 225 -10.47 -15.45 -33.75
N THR A 226 -11.25 -16.44 -33.33
CA THR A 226 -12.32 -17.06 -34.14
C THR A 226 -13.70 -16.50 -33.84
N ASN A 227 -13.88 -15.89 -32.67
CA ASN A 227 -15.16 -15.47 -32.10
C ASN A 227 -16.18 -16.62 -31.92
N GLU A 228 -15.70 -17.86 -31.80
CA GLU A 228 -16.56 -19.05 -31.62
C GLU A 228 -16.88 -19.32 -30.14
N LEU A 229 -18.16 -19.25 -29.77
CA LEU A 229 -18.61 -19.46 -28.38
C LEU A 229 -18.37 -20.88 -27.85
N THR A 230 -18.15 -21.86 -28.72
CA THR A 230 -17.76 -23.24 -28.37
C THR A 230 -16.43 -23.27 -27.61
N GLU A 231 -15.46 -22.45 -28.02
CA GLU A 231 -14.17 -22.31 -27.34
C GLU A 231 -14.35 -21.80 -25.91
N LEU A 232 -15.21 -20.78 -25.70
CA LEU A 232 -15.49 -20.29 -24.35
C LEU A 232 -16.20 -21.32 -23.47
N ARG A 233 -17.09 -22.14 -24.04
CA ARG A 233 -17.74 -23.23 -23.29
C ARG A 233 -16.69 -24.26 -22.83
N ALA A 234 -15.76 -24.64 -23.71
CA ALA A 234 -14.66 -25.54 -23.37
C ALA A 234 -13.76 -24.95 -22.27
N ALA A 235 -13.41 -23.66 -22.37
CA ALA A 235 -12.66 -22.96 -21.33
C ALA A 235 -13.37 -23.03 -19.97
N TRP A 236 -14.69 -22.82 -19.94
CA TRP A 236 -15.48 -22.82 -18.71
C TRP A 236 -15.63 -24.19 -18.06
N GLU A 237 -15.67 -25.28 -18.82
CA GLU A 237 -15.62 -26.63 -18.25
C GLU A 237 -14.35 -26.83 -17.43
N VAL A 238 -13.22 -26.41 -17.99
CA VAL A 238 -11.90 -26.50 -17.35
C VAL A 238 -11.80 -25.57 -16.14
N TYR A 239 -12.17 -24.29 -16.28
CA TYR A 239 -12.17 -23.33 -15.17
C TYR A 239 -13.07 -23.76 -14.01
N THR A 240 -14.24 -24.32 -14.29
CA THR A 240 -15.17 -24.78 -13.25
C THR A 240 -14.59 -25.96 -12.47
N HIS A 241 -13.90 -26.88 -13.14
CA HIS A 241 -13.23 -27.99 -12.48
C HIS A 241 -12.06 -27.50 -11.60
N ALA A 242 -11.21 -26.62 -12.13
CA ALA A 242 -10.13 -25.99 -11.38
C ALA A 242 -10.66 -25.23 -10.15
N PHE A 243 -11.72 -24.42 -10.30
CA PHE A 243 -12.35 -23.66 -9.21
C PHE A 243 -12.74 -24.55 -8.02
N ARG A 244 -13.45 -25.66 -8.26
CA ARG A 244 -13.87 -26.59 -7.20
C ARG A 244 -12.69 -27.23 -6.48
N ARG A 245 -11.65 -27.60 -7.23
CA ARG A 245 -10.42 -28.20 -6.66
C ARG A 245 -9.65 -27.20 -5.80
N ILE A 246 -9.52 -25.97 -6.28
CA ILE A 246 -8.89 -24.87 -5.55
C ILE A 246 -9.65 -24.57 -4.26
N ALA A 247 -10.98 -24.46 -4.31
CA ALA A 247 -11.83 -24.24 -3.12
C ALA A 247 -11.60 -25.30 -2.04
N LYS A 248 -11.51 -26.58 -2.44
CA LYS A 248 -11.23 -27.72 -1.54
C LYS A 248 -9.84 -27.65 -0.91
N GLN A 249 -8.85 -27.09 -1.61
CA GLN A 249 -7.52 -26.90 -1.04
C GLN A 249 -7.48 -25.72 -0.08
N ILE A 250 -8.10 -24.59 -0.43
CA ILE A 250 -8.18 -23.39 0.42
C ILE A 250 -8.81 -23.72 1.77
N SER A 251 -9.90 -24.48 1.80
CA SER A 251 -10.57 -24.84 3.06
C SER A 251 -9.69 -25.60 4.05
N LYS A 252 -8.64 -26.29 3.56
CA LYS A 252 -7.67 -27.04 4.37
C LYS A 252 -6.44 -26.23 4.79
N MET A 253 -6.24 -25.02 4.25
CA MET A 253 -5.09 -24.17 4.58
C MET A 253 -5.31 -23.41 5.90
N GLY A 254 -4.95 -24.03 7.02
CA GLY A 254 -5.02 -23.41 8.34
C GLY A 254 -3.71 -22.76 8.82
N THR A 255 -2.57 -23.23 8.34
CA THR A 255 -1.23 -22.70 8.70
C THR A 255 -0.38 -22.61 7.45
N LEU A 256 0.40 -21.54 7.33
CA LEU A 256 1.34 -21.28 6.24
C LEU A 256 2.75 -21.24 6.81
N GLU A 257 3.60 -22.18 6.41
CA GLU A 257 5.01 -22.17 6.79
C GLU A 257 5.81 -21.26 5.87
N LEU A 258 6.56 -20.31 6.43
CA LEU A 258 7.33 -19.33 5.67
C LEU A 258 8.35 -20.00 4.74
N GLN A 259 8.93 -21.14 5.11
CA GLN A 259 9.85 -21.88 4.22
C GLN A 259 9.23 -22.19 2.85
N HIS A 260 7.91 -22.36 2.79
CA HIS A 260 7.19 -22.68 1.56
C HIS A 260 6.59 -21.45 0.87
N VAL A 261 6.16 -20.44 1.63
CA VAL A 261 5.43 -19.26 1.10
C VAL A 261 6.27 -17.99 0.97
N SER A 262 7.36 -17.88 1.73
CA SER A 262 8.34 -16.79 1.67
C SER A 262 9.62 -17.16 2.42
N PRO A 263 10.54 -17.91 1.79
CA PRO A 263 11.84 -18.19 2.38
C PRO A 263 12.64 -16.90 2.65
N LYS A 264 12.43 -15.85 1.84
CA LYS A 264 13.06 -14.53 2.03
C LYS A 264 12.70 -13.89 3.38
N LEU A 265 11.43 -13.96 3.82
CA LEU A 265 11.06 -13.49 5.17
C LEU A 265 11.61 -14.42 6.25
N LEU A 266 11.64 -15.73 5.99
CA LEU A 266 12.24 -16.68 6.91
C LEU A 266 13.73 -16.43 7.09
N ASP A 267 14.47 -16.00 6.07
CA ASP A 267 15.91 -15.77 6.13
C ASP A 267 16.26 -14.35 6.60
N ALA A 268 15.31 -13.43 6.57
CA ALA A 268 15.48 -12.07 7.07
C ALA A 268 15.75 -12.08 8.58
N ARG A 269 16.97 -11.67 8.97
CA ARG A 269 17.45 -11.62 10.35
C ARG A 269 18.13 -10.30 10.65
N GLU A 270 17.94 -9.80 11.87
CA GLU A 270 18.59 -8.60 12.41
C GLU A 270 18.55 -7.41 11.43
N LEU A 271 17.34 -7.04 11.01
CA LEU A 271 17.12 -5.94 10.07
C LEU A 271 17.35 -4.59 10.77
N GLU A 272 17.76 -3.57 10.02
CA GLU A 272 17.70 -2.17 10.49
C GLU A 272 16.26 -1.65 10.51
N LEU A 273 15.36 -2.30 9.77
CA LEU A 273 13.96 -1.94 9.67
C LEU A 273 13.26 -2.10 11.02
N ALA A 274 12.59 -1.03 11.46
CA ALA A 274 11.76 -1.06 12.67
C ALA A 274 10.58 -2.03 12.50
N VAL A 275 10.18 -2.67 13.60
CA VAL A 275 8.91 -3.39 13.67
C VAL A 275 7.78 -2.41 13.32
N PRO A 276 6.84 -2.76 12.42
CA PRO A 276 5.77 -1.86 12.03
C PRO A 276 5.01 -1.30 13.24
N GLY A 277 4.84 0.03 13.29
CA GLY A 277 4.07 0.70 14.34
C GLY A 277 4.78 0.95 15.67
N THR A 278 6.05 0.55 15.83
CA THR A 278 6.80 0.78 17.09
C THR A 278 7.67 2.05 17.08
N TYR A 279 7.86 2.68 15.92
CA TYR A 279 8.70 3.87 15.81
C TYR A 279 8.04 5.10 16.44
N HIS A 280 8.72 5.69 17.42
CA HIS A 280 8.35 6.94 18.04
C HIS A 280 9.56 7.88 18.16
N VAL A 281 9.32 9.18 18.00
CA VAL A 281 10.37 10.20 18.14
C VAL A 281 10.93 10.19 19.56
N GLY A 282 12.25 10.15 19.68
CA GLY A 282 12.96 10.16 20.97
C GLY A 282 13.00 8.81 21.69
N ALA A 283 12.31 7.78 21.19
CA ALA A 283 12.40 6.42 21.70
C ALA A 283 13.47 5.60 20.96
N ALA A 284 13.96 4.54 21.60
CA ALA A 284 14.83 3.56 20.94
C ALA A 284 14.04 2.84 19.83
N VAL A 285 14.69 2.63 18.68
CA VAL A 285 14.07 1.94 17.55
C VAL A 285 14.04 0.43 17.84
N VAL A 286 12.85 -0.15 17.88
CA VAL A 286 12.68 -1.61 17.97
C VAL A 286 12.77 -2.19 16.57
N CYS A 287 13.95 -2.66 16.20
CA CYS A 287 14.23 -3.32 14.92
C CYS A 287 13.69 -4.75 14.84
N ILE A 288 13.41 -5.23 13.62
CA ILE A 288 12.99 -6.61 13.36
C ILE A 288 14.19 -7.56 13.49
N THR A 289 14.15 -8.44 14.48
CA THR A 289 15.16 -9.49 14.65
C THR A 289 14.85 -10.71 13.78
N ALA A 290 13.58 -11.14 13.72
CA ALA A 290 13.17 -12.28 12.90
C ALA A 290 11.65 -12.32 12.67
N PHE A 291 11.22 -13.05 11.63
CA PHE A 291 9.83 -13.45 11.45
C PHE A 291 9.61 -14.86 12.00
N ALA A 292 8.46 -15.11 12.62
CA ALA A 292 8.10 -16.46 13.05
C ALA A 292 7.95 -17.40 11.84
N GLY A 293 8.43 -18.64 11.95
CA GLY A 293 8.51 -19.58 10.83
C GLY A 293 7.17 -20.04 10.24
N ALA A 294 6.05 -19.70 10.89
CA ALA A 294 4.71 -20.01 10.40
C ALA A 294 3.71 -18.89 10.73
N MET A 295 2.69 -18.79 9.90
CA MET A 295 1.56 -17.88 10.03
C MET A 295 0.26 -18.68 10.14
N THR A 296 -0.61 -18.33 11.08
CA THR A 296 -1.93 -18.96 11.21
C THR A 296 -2.93 -18.23 10.31
N VAL A 297 -3.70 -18.96 9.52
CA VAL A 297 -4.79 -18.40 8.72
C VAL A 297 -6.04 -18.36 9.58
N ILE A 298 -6.60 -17.17 9.81
CA ILE A 298 -7.84 -17.03 10.56
C ILE A 298 -9.00 -17.48 9.68
N THR A 299 -9.86 -18.36 10.20
CA THR A 299 -11.04 -18.85 9.49
C THR A 299 -12.13 -17.78 9.45
N SER A 300 -12.09 -16.93 8.42
CA SER A 300 -13.11 -15.93 8.10
C SER A 300 -13.25 -15.78 6.58
N LYS A 301 -14.19 -14.96 6.10
CA LYS A 301 -14.32 -14.68 4.66
C LYS A 301 -13.04 -14.12 4.07
N GLN A 302 -12.38 -13.21 4.79
CA GLN A 302 -11.17 -12.51 4.34
C GLN A 302 -9.87 -13.28 4.62
N ARG A 303 -9.96 -14.37 5.39
CA ARG A 303 -8.84 -15.28 5.72
C ARG A 303 -7.53 -14.57 6.12
N PRO A 304 -7.54 -13.54 6.98
CA PRO A 304 -6.32 -12.80 7.29
C PRO A 304 -5.32 -13.68 8.03
N ARG A 305 -4.04 -13.34 7.93
CA ARG A 305 -2.96 -14.13 8.51
C ARG A 305 -2.47 -13.51 9.81
N LYS A 306 -2.44 -14.32 10.86
CA LYS A 306 -1.79 -13.98 12.12
C LYS A 306 -0.29 -14.18 11.96
N LEU A 307 0.44 -13.07 11.91
CA LEU A 307 1.90 -13.01 11.77
C LEU A 307 2.52 -12.61 13.11
N THR A 308 3.66 -13.20 13.45
CA THR A 308 4.45 -12.80 14.62
C THR A 308 5.83 -12.35 14.16
N ILE A 309 6.26 -11.17 14.63
CA ILE A 309 7.57 -10.58 14.33
C ILE A 309 8.31 -10.38 15.65
N ARG A 310 9.52 -10.90 15.76
CA ARG A 310 10.35 -10.72 16.94
C ARG A 310 11.11 -9.40 16.86
N GLY A 311 10.97 -8.56 17.86
CA GLY A 311 11.69 -7.30 17.99
C GLY A 311 13.02 -7.46 18.71
N SER A 312 13.93 -6.51 18.47
CA SER A 312 15.18 -6.35 19.21
C SER A 312 14.99 -5.95 20.69
N ASP A 313 13.77 -5.59 21.08
CA ASP A 313 13.33 -5.45 22.47
C ASP A 313 13.10 -6.82 23.16
N GLY A 314 13.27 -7.92 22.43
CA GLY A 314 13.06 -9.29 22.90
C GLY A 314 11.59 -9.74 22.87
N ALA A 315 10.66 -8.85 22.51
CA ALA A 315 9.24 -9.11 22.50
C ALA A 315 8.76 -9.67 21.15
N ASP A 316 7.68 -10.45 21.21
CA ASP A 316 6.96 -10.93 20.04
C ASP A 316 5.82 -9.95 19.72
N HIS A 317 5.88 -9.33 18.56
CA HIS A 317 4.91 -8.37 18.06
C HIS A 317 3.94 -9.07 17.12
N LEU A 318 2.65 -9.07 17.50
CA LEU A 318 1.61 -9.77 16.77
C LEU A 318 0.90 -8.86 15.77
N PHE A 319 0.79 -9.31 14.53
CA PHE A 319 0.12 -8.60 13.45
C PHE A 319 -0.97 -9.44 12.79
N LEU A 320 -1.96 -8.73 12.24
CA LEU A 320 -2.97 -9.31 11.38
C LEU A 320 -2.77 -8.80 9.94
N LEU A 321 -2.23 -9.67 9.09
CA LEU A 321 -1.97 -9.38 7.69
C LEU A 321 -3.25 -9.61 6.87
N LYS A 322 -3.81 -8.51 6.34
CA LYS A 322 -5.04 -8.48 5.55
C LYS A 322 -4.69 -8.17 4.09
N GLY A 323 -4.98 -9.10 3.17
CA GLY A 323 -4.64 -8.95 1.75
C GLY A 323 -5.71 -8.26 0.90
N HIS A 324 -6.99 -8.44 1.25
CA HIS A 324 -8.14 -8.00 0.43
C HIS A 324 -8.77 -6.67 0.87
N GLU A 325 -8.09 -5.89 1.71
CA GLU A 325 -8.63 -4.66 2.31
C GLU A 325 -7.70 -3.47 2.10
N ASP A 326 -8.29 -2.30 1.86
CA ASP A 326 -7.57 -1.02 1.86
C ASP A 326 -7.54 -0.41 3.27
N LEU A 327 -6.45 -0.67 3.99
CA LEU A 327 -6.27 -0.26 5.39
C LEU A 327 -5.98 1.23 5.60
N ARG A 328 -6.00 2.05 4.54
CA ARG A 328 -5.80 3.51 4.65
C ARG A 328 -6.98 4.21 5.34
N GLN A 329 -8.14 3.57 5.40
CA GLN A 329 -9.27 4.06 6.19
C GLN A 329 -9.00 3.82 7.68
N ASP A 330 -8.65 2.60 8.05
CA ASP A 330 -8.28 2.21 9.41
C ASP A 330 -7.13 3.08 9.96
N GLU A 331 -6.11 3.39 9.15
CA GLU A 331 -4.99 4.26 9.55
C GLU A 331 -5.43 5.68 9.95
N ARG A 332 -6.56 6.16 9.43
CA ARG A 332 -7.04 7.54 9.62
C ARG A 332 -8.06 7.70 10.75
N VAL A 333 -8.63 6.60 11.23
CA VAL A 333 -9.65 6.56 12.30
C VAL A 333 -8.94 6.50 13.65
#